data_AF-A0A7V5NVP6-F1
#
_entry.id   AF-A0A7V5NVP6-F1
#
_cell.length_a   1.000
_cell.length_b   1.000
_cell.length_c   1.000
_cell.angle_alpha   90.00
_cell.angle_beta   90.00
_cell.angle_gamma   90.00
#
_symmetry.space_group_name_H-M   'P 1'
#
loop_
_entity.id
_entity.type
_entity.pdbx_description
1 polymer ?
#
loop_
_entity_poly.entity_id
_entity_poly.type
_entity_poly.pdbx_seq_one_letter_code
_entity_poly.pdbx_strand_id
1 'polypeptide(L)'
;LVDPLLSKKIKEISLQLYTFAHDILENKNIILADTKFEFGLYDNKIVLIDEIFTPDSSRFWDKDEYEPGRSQKSYDKQFVRDYLLSKGIQHKKNITSDDDILHLPKDIIEKTREKYMQAFTKITGKSSL
;
A
#
# COMPACT_ATOMS: atom_id res chain seq x y z
N LEU A 1 -8.69 11.23 20.64
CA LEU A 1 -8.99 11.61 19.24
C LEU A 1 -10.45 11.32 18.89
N VAL A 2 -11.04 10.18 19.29
CA VAL A 2 -12.49 9.91 19.15
C VAL A 2 -13.07 9.25 20.41
N ASP A 3 -14.40 9.22 20.51
CA ASP A 3 -15.15 8.56 21.59
C ASP A 3 -14.80 7.05 21.70
N PRO A 4 -14.70 6.47 22.93
CA PRO A 4 -14.32 5.06 23.11
C PRO A 4 -15.25 4.04 22.44
N LEU A 5 -16.57 4.28 22.42
CA LEU A 5 -17.52 3.36 21.78
C LEU A 5 -17.36 3.42 20.27
N LEU A 6 -17.17 4.62 19.72
CA LEU A 6 -16.87 4.79 18.30
C LEU A 6 -15.54 4.13 17.91
N SER A 7 -14.49 4.31 18.71
CA SER A 7 -13.18 3.67 18.51
C SER A 7 -13.30 2.14 18.46
N LYS A 8 -14.08 1.55 19.37
CA LYS A 8 -14.34 0.10 19.37
C LYS A 8 -15.01 -0.36 18.08
N LYS A 9 -16.03 0.36 17.60
CA LYS A 9 -16.70 0.05 16.33
C LYS A 9 -15.76 0.16 15.14
N ILE A 10 -14.93 1.21 15.06
CA ILE A 10 -13.94 1.38 14.00
C ILE A 10 -12.94 0.22 13.99
N LYS A 11 -12.46 -0.21 15.17
CA LYS A 11 -11.58 -1.38 15.28
C LYS A 11 -12.25 -2.65 14.75
N GLU A 12 -13.50 -2.90 15.15
CA GLU A 12 -14.25 -4.08 14.70
C GLU A 12 -14.41 -4.09 13.17
N ILE A 13 -14.83 -2.97 12.58
CA ILE A 13 -14.96 -2.82 11.12
C ILE A 13 -13.61 -2.99 10.42
N SER A 14 -12.55 -2.37 10.94
CA SER A 14 -11.20 -2.46 10.36
C SER A 14 -10.70 -3.91 10.31
N LEU A 15 -10.89 -4.67 11.39
CA LEU A 15 -10.49 -6.07 11.45
C LEU A 15 -11.33 -6.95 10.52
N GLN A 16 -12.63 -6.68 10.40
CA GLN A 16 -13.50 -7.39 9.45
C GLN A 16 -13.08 -7.15 8.01
N LEU A 17 -12.85 -5.89 7.62
CA LEU A 17 -12.37 -5.52 6.29
C LEU A 17 -11.00 -6.15 5.99
N TYR A 18 -10.07 -6.06 6.92
CA TYR A 18 -8.75 -6.67 6.79
C TYR A 18 -8.87 -8.19 6.58
N THR A 19 -9.65 -8.88 7.41
CA THR A 19 -9.82 -10.35 7.33
C THR A 19 -10.41 -10.73 5.98
N PHE A 20 -11.45 -10.03 5.54
CA PHE A 20 -12.07 -10.24 4.23
C PHE A 20 -11.06 -10.15 3.08
N ALA A 21 -10.22 -9.10 3.05
CA ALA A 21 -9.22 -8.95 2.00
C ALA A 21 -8.07 -9.95 2.15
N HIS A 22 -7.64 -10.24 3.38
CA HIS A 22 -6.61 -11.24 3.67
C HIS A 22 -6.98 -12.61 3.08
N ASP A 23 -8.20 -13.08 3.35
CA ASP A 23 -8.67 -14.39 2.87
C ASP A 23 -8.70 -14.46 1.32
N ILE A 24 -9.12 -13.36 0.67
CA ILE A 24 -9.13 -13.29 -0.81
C ILE A 24 -7.72 -13.29 -1.39
N LEU A 25 -6.81 -12.50 -0.79
CA LEU A 25 -5.44 -12.34 -1.26
C LEU A 25 -4.60 -13.59 -1.01
N GLU A 26 -4.86 -14.31 0.08
CA GLU A 26 -4.18 -15.56 0.39
C GLU A 26 -4.41 -16.60 -0.72
N ASN A 27 -5.64 -16.71 -1.22
CA ASN A 27 -6.00 -17.58 -2.35
C ASN A 27 -5.33 -17.16 -3.67
N LYS A 28 -4.80 -15.95 -3.73
CA LYS A 28 -4.09 -15.39 -4.89
C LYS A 28 -2.59 -15.37 -4.69
N ASN A 29 -2.07 -16.09 -3.70
CA ASN A 29 -0.65 -16.16 -3.38
C ASN A 29 -0.04 -14.79 -3.02
N ILE A 30 -0.81 -13.95 -2.33
CA ILE A 30 -0.40 -12.65 -1.81
C ILE A 30 -0.65 -12.64 -0.31
N ILE A 31 0.37 -12.24 0.47
CA ILE A 31 0.21 -11.92 1.89
C ILE A 31 -0.12 -10.43 2.01
N LEU A 32 -1.27 -10.11 2.60
CA LEU A 32 -1.57 -8.77 3.09
C LEU A 32 -0.92 -8.61 4.47
N ALA A 33 0.21 -7.89 4.54
CA ALA A 33 0.94 -7.72 5.80
C ALA A 33 0.28 -6.68 6.72
N ASP A 34 -0.17 -5.57 6.14
CA ASP A 34 -0.92 -4.51 6.81
C ASP A 34 -1.65 -3.63 5.78
N THR A 35 -2.59 -2.83 6.27
CA THR A 35 -3.29 -1.81 5.49
C THR A 35 -3.72 -0.65 6.38
N LYS A 36 -3.83 0.53 5.77
CA LYS A 36 -4.49 1.71 6.34
C LYS A 36 -5.91 1.80 5.81
N PHE A 37 -6.85 2.16 6.68
CA PHE A 37 -8.18 2.62 6.30
C PHE A 37 -8.40 4.02 6.83
N GLU A 38 -9.17 4.82 6.11
CA GLU A 38 -9.71 6.07 6.62
C GLU A 38 -11.22 5.99 6.73
N PHE A 39 -11.75 6.53 7.81
CA PHE A 39 -13.17 6.54 8.09
C PHE A 39 -13.64 7.97 8.36
N GLY A 40 -14.73 8.34 7.71
CA GLY A 40 -15.49 9.55 8.00
C GLY A 40 -16.71 9.25 8.86
N LEU A 41 -17.32 10.32 9.38
CA LEU A 41 -18.66 10.30 9.94
C LEU A 41 -19.58 11.14 9.05
N TYR A 42 -20.67 10.53 8.59
CA TYR A 42 -21.71 11.20 7.83
C TYR A 42 -23.07 10.76 8.37
N ASP A 43 -23.91 11.70 8.80
CA ASP A 43 -25.20 11.43 9.46
C ASP A 43 -25.12 10.40 10.59
N ASN A 44 -24.11 10.53 11.47
CA ASN A 44 -23.81 9.61 12.58
C ASN A 44 -23.51 8.16 12.15
N LYS A 45 -23.22 7.92 10.88
CA LYS A 45 -22.77 6.62 10.36
C LYS A 45 -21.29 6.67 10.05
N ILE A 46 -20.61 5.55 10.32
CA ILE A 46 -19.23 5.33 9.91
C ILE A 46 -19.24 5.07 8.41
N VAL A 47 -18.47 5.85 7.66
CA VAL A 47 -18.31 5.70 6.22
C VAL A 47 -16.85 5.44 5.92
N LEU A 48 -16.58 4.39 5.14
CA LEU A 48 -15.26 4.13 4.61
C LEU A 48 -14.97 5.16 3.50
N ILE A 49 -13.83 5.83 3.61
CA ILE A 49 -13.37 6.85 2.66
C ILE A 49 -11.97 6.49 2.17
N ASP A 50 -11.38 7.38 1.36
CA ASP A 50 -10.07 7.20 0.76
C ASP A 50 -9.98 5.91 -0.10
N GLU A 51 -8.78 5.58 -0.57
CA GLU A 51 -8.49 4.29 -1.18
C GLU A 51 -8.39 3.15 -0.15
N ILE A 52 -8.67 1.93 -0.61
CA ILE A 52 -8.50 0.71 0.19
C ILE A 52 -7.85 -0.39 -0.64
N PHE A 53 -7.03 -1.21 0.01
CA PHE A 53 -6.41 -2.39 -0.60
C PHE A 53 -5.66 -2.07 -1.90
N THR A 54 -4.95 -0.95 -1.89
CA THR A 54 -4.05 -0.53 -2.96
C THR A 54 -2.59 -0.71 -2.51
N PRO A 55 -1.61 -0.81 -3.42
CA PRO A 55 -0.20 -0.86 -3.03
C PRO A 55 0.31 0.40 -2.31
N ASP A 56 -0.47 1.49 -2.31
CA ASP A 56 -0.17 2.73 -1.59
C ASP A 56 -0.65 2.67 -0.14
N SER A 57 -1.84 2.11 0.08
CA SER A 57 -2.48 1.97 1.39
C SER A 57 -2.14 0.66 2.11
N SER A 58 -1.59 -0.33 1.40
CA SER A 58 -1.35 -1.69 1.89
C SER A 58 0.04 -2.22 1.51
N ARG A 59 0.60 -3.08 2.37
CA ARG A 59 1.80 -3.86 2.05
C ARG A 59 1.40 -5.25 1.57
N PHE A 60 1.64 -5.52 0.29
CA PHE A 60 1.44 -6.83 -0.31
C PHE A 60 2.78 -7.53 -0.49
N TRP A 61 2.92 -8.74 0.04
CA TRP A 61 4.10 -9.58 -0.15
C TRP A 61 3.77 -10.80 -1.00
N ASP A 62 4.74 -11.27 -1.78
CA ASP A 62 4.60 -12.57 -2.44
C ASP A 62 4.73 -13.69 -1.41
N LYS A 63 3.71 -14.56 -1.33
CA LYS A 63 3.68 -15.68 -0.38
C LYS A 63 4.79 -16.69 -0.66
N ASP A 64 5.20 -16.88 -1.92
CA ASP A 64 6.26 -17.84 -2.29
C ASP A 64 7.66 -17.34 -1.91
N GLU A 65 7.84 -16.02 -1.78
CA GLU A 65 9.11 -15.40 -1.46
C GLU A 65 9.20 -14.91 -0.01
N TYR A 66 8.14 -15.12 0.78
CA TYR A 66 8.06 -14.68 2.16
C TYR A 66 8.97 -15.51 3.06
N GLU A 67 9.75 -14.82 3.90
CA GLU A 67 10.61 -15.46 4.87
C GLU A 67 10.78 -14.57 6.12
N PRO A 68 10.44 -15.05 7.32
CA PRO A 68 10.58 -14.26 8.54
C PRO A 68 12.04 -13.91 8.84
N GLY A 69 12.28 -12.75 9.45
CA GLY A 69 13.62 -12.31 9.85
C GLY A 69 14.37 -11.47 8.81
N ARG A 70 13.75 -11.14 7.68
CA ARG A 70 14.31 -10.20 6.68
C ARG A 70 13.28 -9.24 6.09
N SER A 71 13.74 -8.33 5.23
CA SER A 71 12.86 -7.52 4.39
C SER A 71 12.17 -8.39 3.33
N GLN A 72 10.89 -8.13 3.10
CA GLN A 72 10.05 -8.87 2.15
C GLN A 72 10.00 -8.15 0.80
N LYS A 73 9.85 -8.90 -0.29
CA LYS A 73 9.57 -8.30 -1.58
C LYS A 73 8.13 -7.80 -1.59
N SER A 74 7.99 -6.48 -1.70
CA SER A 74 6.71 -5.81 -1.72
C SER A 74 6.28 -5.50 -3.16
N TYR A 75 4.97 -5.52 -3.42
CA TYR A 75 4.39 -5.03 -4.68
C TYR A 75 4.21 -3.50 -4.69
N ASP A 76 4.93 -2.77 -3.82
CA ASP A 76 4.77 -1.33 -3.61
C ASP A 76 5.87 -0.49 -4.31
N LYS A 77 5.97 0.77 -3.88
CA LYS A 77 6.92 1.80 -4.35
C LYS A 77 8.39 1.52 -4.02
N GLN A 78 8.80 0.27 -3.83
CA GLN A 78 10.18 -0.06 -3.45
C GLN A 78 11.22 0.50 -4.44
N PHE A 79 10.95 0.44 -5.76
CA PHE A 79 11.85 1.03 -6.77
C PHE A 79 12.04 2.54 -6.62
N VAL A 80 10.98 3.28 -6.29
CA VAL A 80 11.05 4.72 -6.03
C VAL A 80 11.81 4.98 -4.74
N ARG A 81 11.54 4.22 -3.67
CA ARG A 81 12.25 4.33 -2.39
C ARG A 81 13.75 4.09 -2.57
N ASP A 82 14.12 3.01 -3.26
CA ASP A 82 15.52 2.65 -3.53
C ASP A 82 16.21 3.70 -4.40
N TYR A 83 15.53 4.24 -5.41
CA TYR A 83 16.04 5.34 -6.21
C TYR A 83 16.32 6.58 -5.35
N LEU A 84 15.36 7.01 -4.53
CA LEU A 84 15.53 8.16 -3.64
C LEU A 84 16.62 7.93 -2.59
N LEU A 85 16.75 6.70 -2.07
CA LEU A 85 17.83 6.28 -1.18
C LEU A 85 19.19 6.36 -1.87
N SER A 86 19.31 5.88 -3.10
CA SER A 86 20.57 5.92 -3.87
C SER A 86 21.06 7.35 -4.14
N LYS A 87 20.14 8.32 -4.10
CA LYS A 87 20.43 9.73 -4.26
C LYS A 87 20.68 10.46 -2.93
N GLY A 88 20.56 9.77 -1.79
CA GLY A 88 20.83 10.30 -0.45
C GLY A 88 19.74 11.20 0.13
N ILE A 89 18.48 11.02 -0.28
CA ILE A 89 17.43 12.05 -0.13
C ILE A 89 16.45 11.79 1.01
N GLN A 90 16.46 10.57 1.55
CA GLN A 90 15.56 10.11 2.63
C GLN A 90 15.37 11.11 3.79
N HIS A 91 16.36 11.96 4.07
CA HIS A 91 16.35 12.93 5.17
C HIS A 91 16.62 14.38 4.76
N LYS A 92 16.61 14.71 3.45
CA LYS A 92 16.76 16.09 2.99
C LYS A 92 15.46 16.85 3.32
N LYS A 93 15.52 17.73 4.32
CA LYS A 93 14.37 18.56 4.76
C LYS A 93 14.03 19.69 3.77
N ASN A 94 14.97 20.06 2.89
CA ASN A 94 14.85 21.16 1.94
C ASN A 94 15.10 20.62 0.53
N ILE A 95 14.12 19.91 -0.03
CA ILE A 95 14.09 19.59 -1.46
C ILE A 95 13.46 20.80 -2.14
N THR A 96 14.16 21.43 -3.08
CA THR A 96 13.63 22.54 -3.86
C THR A 96 13.20 22.07 -5.25
N SER A 97 12.40 22.87 -5.94
CA SER A 97 11.94 22.60 -7.31
C SER A 97 13.05 22.50 -8.35
N ASP A 98 14.26 22.96 -8.02
CA ASP A 98 15.45 22.91 -8.88
C ASP A 98 16.28 21.63 -8.67
N ASP A 99 15.94 20.81 -7.68
CA ASP A 99 16.62 19.54 -7.48
C ASP A 99 16.16 18.51 -8.55
N ASP A 100 17.10 17.96 -9.34
CA ASP A 100 16.91 16.90 -10.37
C ASP A 100 16.20 15.62 -9.87
N ILE A 101 15.87 15.56 -8.59
CA ILE A 101 15.20 14.46 -7.92
C ILE A 101 13.71 14.42 -8.25
N LEU A 102 13.10 15.57 -8.57
CA LEU A 102 11.67 15.64 -8.90
C LEU A 102 11.33 14.86 -10.18
N HIS A 103 12.33 14.60 -11.02
CA HIS A 103 12.18 13.79 -12.22
C HIS A 103 12.71 12.37 -11.98
N LEU A 104 11.78 11.43 -11.76
CA LEU A 104 12.13 10.02 -11.76
C LEU A 104 12.62 9.59 -13.16
N PRO A 105 13.72 8.83 -13.25
CA PRO A 105 14.15 8.24 -14.51
C PRO A 105 13.04 7.36 -15.11
N LYS A 106 12.96 7.34 -16.44
CA LYS A 106 11.93 6.56 -17.16
C LYS A 106 11.91 5.09 -16.74
N ASP A 107 13.07 4.47 -16.50
CA ASP A 107 13.13 3.07 -16.10
C ASP A 107 12.55 2.82 -14.70
N ILE A 108 12.72 3.76 -13.76
CA ILE A 108 12.10 3.68 -12.43
C ILE A 108 10.59 3.83 -12.54
N ILE A 109 10.11 4.74 -13.40
CA ILE A 109 8.69 4.93 -13.68
C ILE A 109 8.07 3.65 -14.24
N GLU A 110 8.67 3.07 -15.29
CA GLU A 110 8.14 1.85 -15.92
C GLU A 110 8.19 0.65 -14.97
N LYS A 111 9.30 0.42 -14.25
CA LYS A 111 9.39 -0.67 -13.25
C LYS A 111 8.34 -0.53 -12.15
N THR A 112 8.09 0.71 -11.70
CA THR A 112 7.05 0.99 -10.71
C THR A 112 5.68 0.68 -11.30
N ARG A 113 5.35 1.20 -12.48
CA ARG A 113 4.09 0.93 -13.17
C ARG A 113 3.86 -0.57 -13.38
N GLU A 114 4.87 -1.30 -13.83
CA GLU A 114 4.82 -2.75 -14.02
C GLU A 114 4.48 -3.48 -12.72
N LYS A 115 5.02 -3.05 -11.57
CA LYS A 115 4.67 -3.65 -10.27
C LYS A 115 3.22 -3.43 -9.89
N TYR A 116 2.70 -2.22 -10.10
CA TYR A 116 1.29 -1.94 -9.82
C TYR A 116 0.38 -2.76 -10.73
N MET A 117 0.74 -2.92 -12.01
CA MET A 117 -0.01 -3.78 -12.94
C MET A 117 0.08 -5.25 -12.57
N GLN A 118 1.23 -5.73 -12.09
CA GLN A 118 1.38 -7.10 -11.57
C GLN A 118 0.45 -7.33 -10.37
N ALA A 119 0.45 -6.42 -9.40
CA ALA A 119 -0.45 -6.49 -8.25
C ALA A 119 -1.92 -6.47 -8.70
N PHE A 120 -2.31 -5.50 -9.51
CA PHE A 120 -3.67 -5.37 -10.05
C PHE A 120 -4.11 -6.65 -10.77
N THR A 121 -3.27 -7.20 -11.64
CA THR A 121 -3.59 -8.42 -12.41
C THR A 121 -3.74 -9.63 -11.49
N LYS A 122 -2.82 -9.81 -10.53
CA LYS A 122 -2.87 -10.93 -9.57
C LYS A 122 -4.10 -10.82 -8.66
N ILE A 123 -4.42 -9.62 -8.18
CA ILE A 123 -5.55 -9.35 -7.29
C ILE A 123 -6.88 -9.48 -8.03
N THR A 124 -7.04 -8.85 -9.20
CA THR A 124 -8.35 -8.75 -9.88
C THR A 124 -8.57 -9.84 -10.93
N GLY A 125 -7.51 -10.48 -11.43
CA GLY A 125 -7.57 -11.39 -12.58
C GLY A 125 -7.72 -10.68 -13.94
N LYS A 126 -7.70 -9.34 -13.98
CA LYS A 126 -7.84 -8.56 -15.21
C LYS A 126 -6.47 -8.19 -15.79
N SER A 127 -6.36 -8.15 -17.12
CA SER A 127 -5.13 -7.75 -17.82
C SER A 127 -5.05 -6.26 -18.17
N SER A 128 -6.11 -5.49 -17.91
CA SER A 128 -6.17 -4.04 -18.13
C SER A 128 -7.10 -3.37 -17.12
N LEU A 129 -6.85 -2.07 -16.88
CA LEU A 129 -7.73 -1.19 -16.09
C LEU A 129 -9.07 -0.97 -16.79
#